data_AF-A0A8J7K0X3-F1
#
_entry.id   AF-A0A8J7K0X3-F1
#
_cell.length_a   1.000
_cell.length_b   1.000
_cell.length_c   1.000
_cell.angle_alpha   90.00
_cell.angle_beta   90.00
_cell.angle_gamma   90.00
#
_symmetry.space_group_name_H-M   'P 1'
#
loop_
_entity.id
_entity.type
_entity.pdbx_description
1 polymer ?
#
loop_
_entity_poly.entity_id
_entity_poly.type
_entity_poly.pdbx_seq_one_letter_code
_entity_poly.pdbx_strand_id
1 'polypeptide(L)'
;MKITFRSIAFFLIAIYIVVTFVASDRIAHSKPANDIEQIENCLVDKLLNQECTVTPTPKISPIPEYIPSPTQTLTDKERFIAALMNQLRNIPQSNSYEYILLRAYGAPFVNLESTIKLPAKVVFSNHQETQEFQATLTKGKVTGTNNCYLQSAAADALNKARSQTNFRLKSGNAKSDCTRDFATTAKFWKKYTNSRTLDLVRQGKETRILGIVAPPGASQHLWGLAIDLGVINQKQTQALNQNGWYRTVEYDAPHWTYVGYPPEKLPSLGFKKKLIGGITYWLTPL
;
A
#
# COMPACT_ATOMS: atom_id res chain seq x y z
N MET A 1 34.69 -55.19 -23.27
CA MET A 1 33.38 -54.58 -22.94
C MET A 1 33.34 -54.26 -21.45
N LYS A 2 33.81 -53.07 -21.04
CA LYS A 2 33.89 -52.62 -19.62
C LYS A 2 33.35 -51.19 -19.47
N ILE A 3 32.28 -50.91 -20.19
CA ILE A 3 31.47 -49.71 -19.99
C ILE A 3 30.08 -50.27 -19.67
N THR A 4 29.33 -49.60 -18.79
CA THR A 4 27.87 -49.72 -18.53
C THR A 4 27.38 -50.23 -17.16
N PHE A 5 28.18 -50.35 -16.10
CA PHE A 5 27.59 -50.46 -14.74
C PHE A 5 27.62 -49.16 -13.94
N ARG A 6 28.70 -48.37 -14.05
CA ARG A 6 28.85 -47.11 -13.31
C ARG A 6 27.87 -46.02 -13.76
N SER A 7 27.55 -45.98 -15.04
CA SER A 7 26.65 -44.98 -15.63
C SER A 7 25.19 -45.25 -15.25
N ILE A 8 24.76 -46.52 -15.23
CA ILE A 8 23.39 -46.91 -14.87
C ILE A 8 23.12 -46.65 -13.38
N ALA A 9 24.09 -46.94 -12.51
CA ALA A 9 23.97 -46.64 -11.07
C ALA A 9 23.79 -45.14 -10.79
N PHE A 10 24.48 -44.27 -11.55
CA PHE A 10 24.34 -42.82 -11.42
C PHE A 10 22.95 -42.32 -11.82
N PHE A 11 22.39 -42.84 -12.91
CA PHE A 11 21.04 -42.47 -13.34
C PHE A 11 19.96 -42.94 -12.36
N LEU A 12 20.12 -44.13 -11.76
CA LEU A 12 19.18 -44.62 -10.74
C LEU A 12 19.21 -43.78 -9.46
N ILE A 13 20.39 -43.34 -9.01
CA ILE A 13 20.51 -42.45 -7.83
C ILE A 13 19.94 -41.06 -8.15
N ALA A 14 20.19 -40.52 -9.34
CA ALA A 14 19.65 -39.21 -9.74
C ALA A 14 18.11 -39.24 -9.83
N ILE A 15 17.52 -40.30 -10.39
CA ILE A 15 16.06 -40.47 -10.42
C ILE A 15 15.49 -40.62 -9.01
N TYR A 16 16.16 -41.37 -8.12
CA TYR A 16 15.71 -41.54 -6.73
C TYR A 16 15.70 -40.22 -5.95
N ILE A 17 16.72 -39.36 -6.14
CA ILE A 17 16.78 -38.03 -5.51
C ILE A 17 15.68 -37.11 -6.05
N VAL A 18 15.36 -37.17 -7.34
CA VAL A 18 14.25 -36.37 -7.91
C VAL A 18 12.89 -36.84 -7.37
N VAL A 19 12.67 -38.15 -7.22
CA VAL A 19 11.41 -38.69 -6.69
C VAL A 19 11.23 -38.37 -5.20
N THR A 20 12.29 -38.39 -4.39
CA THR A 20 12.19 -38.01 -2.96
C THR A 20 12.01 -36.50 -2.76
N PHE A 21 12.55 -35.65 -3.64
CA PHE A 21 12.26 -34.21 -3.60
C PHE A 21 10.81 -33.87 -4.00
N VAL A 22 10.22 -34.58 -4.97
CA VAL A 22 8.83 -34.34 -5.40
C VAL A 22 7.81 -34.89 -4.39
N ALA A 23 8.19 -35.87 -3.55
CA ALA A 23 7.30 -36.44 -2.54
C ALA A 23 7.30 -35.70 -1.18
N SER A 24 8.24 -34.78 -0.94
CA SER A 24 8.36 -34.07 0.34
C SER A 24 7.56 -32.77 0.43
N ASP A 25 6.82 -32.38 -0.62
CA ASP A 25 6.11 -31.10 -0.68
C ASP A 25 4.60 -31.24 -0.41
N ARG A 26 4.23 -32.12 0.52
CA ARG A 26 2.91 -32.05 1.18
C ARG A 26 3.03 -31.33 2.51
N ILE A 27 3.35 -30.04 2.44
CA ILE A 27 3.03 -29.12 3.52
C ILE A 27 1.50 -29.13 3.66
N ALA A 28 1.05 -29.55 4.84
CA ALA A 28 -0.33 -29.47 5.26
C ALA A 28 -0.83 -28.01 5.09
N HIS A 29 -1.66 -27.77 4.09
CA HIS A 29 -2.50 -26.58 4.06
C HIS A 29 -3.59 -26.74 5.10
N SER A 30 -3.34 -26.26 6.31
CA SER A 30 -4.42 -25.93 7.23
C SER A 30 -5.19 -24.72 6.65
N LYS A 31 -6.34 -24.99 6.04
CA LYS A 31 -7.41 -23.98 5.90
C LYS A 31 -8.16 -23.93 7.22
N PRO A 32 -8.01 -22.83 7.97
CA PRO A 32 -9.19 -22.05 8.34
C PRO A 32 -8.83 -20.55 8.36
N ALA A 33 -8.83 -19.90 7.20
CA ALA A 33 -8.64 -18.45 7.09
C ALA A 33 -9.74 -17.77 6.26
N ASN A 34 -10.38 -18.52 5.36
CA ASN A 34 -11.40 -17.98 4.46
C ASN A 34 -12.66 -17.50 5.20
N ASP A 35 -13.12 -18.22 6.21
CA ASP A 35 -14.42 -17.91 6.83
C ASP A 35 -14.36 -16.66 7.71
N ILE A 36 -13.24 -16.43 8.40
CA ILE A 36 -13.04 -15.22 9.23
C ILE A 36 -12.81 -14.00 8.35
N GLU A 37 -11.98 -14.11 7.30
CA GLU A 37 -11.75 -13.02 6.35
C GLU A 37 -13.04 -12.65 5.59
N GLN A 38 -13.88 -13.63 5.26
CA GLN A 38 -15.16 -13.39 4.59
C GLN A 38 -16.19 -12.72 5.52
N ILE A 39 -16.20 -13.06 6.81
CA ILE A 39 -17.07 -12.40 7.81
C ILE A 39 -16.61 -10.95 8.07
N GLU A 40 -15.30 -10.70 8.21
CA GLU A 40 -14.76 -9.35 8.35
C GLU A 40 -15.06 -8.48 7.12
N ASN A 41 -14.94 -9.05 5.92
CA ASN A 41 -15.32 -8.37 4.68
C ASN A 41 -16.81 -8.04 4.65
N CYS A 42 -17.68 -8.94 5.09
CA CYS A 42 -19.13 -8.73 5.11
C CYS A 42 -19.58 -7.61 6.07
N LEU A 43 -18.93 -7.49 7.23
CA LEU A 43 -19.19 -6.41 8.18
C LEU A 43 -18.75 -5.05 7.63
N VAL A 44 -17.62 -5.01 6.92
CA VAL A 44 -17.16 -3.81 6.22
C VAL A 44 -18.11 -3.45 5.07
N ASP A 45 -18.58 -4.42 4.29
CA ASP A 45 -19.54 -4.17 3.21
C ASP A 45 -20.86 -3.60 3.77
N LYS A 46 -21.28 -4.05 4.95
CA LYS A 46 -22.43 -3.48 5.68
C LYS A 46 -22.20 -2.03 6.12
N LEU A 47 -20.99 -1.68 6.58
CA LEU A 47 -20.62 -0.29 6.86
C LEU A 47 -20.58 0.59 5.60
N LEU A 48 -20.33 -0.02 4.44
CA LEU A 48 -20.29 0.62 3.13
C LEU A 48 -21.65 0.64 2.41
N ASN A 49 -22.75 0.18 3.04
CA ASN A 49 -24.07 0.00 2.43
C ASN A 49 -24.07 -0.86 1.15
N GLN A 50 -23.22 -1.89 1.11
CA GLN A 50 -23.11 -2.84 0.00
C GLN A 50 -23.78 -4.17 0.38
N GLU A 51 -24.44 -4.82 -0.60
CA GLU A 51 -25.09 -6.12 -0.37
C GLU A 51 -24.05 -7.24 -0.23
N CYS A 52 -24.03 -7.89 0.93
CA CYS A 52 -23.19 -9.04 1.21
C CYS A 52 -23.95 -10.34 0.91
N THR A 53 -23.61 -11.05 -0.16
CA THR A 53 -24.17 -12.38 -0.47
C THR A 53 -23.29 -13.46 0.17
N VAL A 54 -23.52 -13.77 1.44
CA VAL A 54 -22.99 -15.01 2.04
C VAL A 54 -24.03 -16.11 1.82
N THR A 55 -23.68 -17.13 1.02
CA THR A 55 -24.53 -18.30 0.80
C THR A 55 -24.72 -19.05 2.11
N PRO A 56 -25.95 -19.24 2.62
CA PRO A 56 -26.16 -19.99 3.85
C PRO A 56 -26.11 -21.49 3.57
N THR A 57 -25.22 -22.23 4.24
CA THR A 57 -25.34 -23.68 4.38
C THR A 57 -25.80 -24.04 5.81
N PRO A 58 -26.58 -25.12 5.99
CA PRO A 58 -27.65 -25.14 7.00
C PRO A 58 -27.29 -25.96 8.24
N LYS A 59 -27.70 -25.46 9.41
CA LYS A 59 -28.67 -26.09 10.34
C LYS A 59 -28.56 -25.43 11.71
N ILE A 60 -29.73 -25.04 12.18
CA ILE A 60 -30.03 -24.33 13.42
C ILE A 60 -29.74 -25.24 14.63
N SER A 61 -29.00 -24.69 15.60
CA SER A 61 -29.12 -25.01 17.02
C SER A 61 -29.49 -23.70 17.75
N PRO A 62 -30.17 -23.76 18.91
CA PRO A 62 -30.88 -22.62 19.49
C PRO A 62 -29.96 -21.42 19.73
N ILE A 63 -30.43 -20.26 19.27
CA ILE A 63 -29.84 -18.95 19.50
C ILE A 63 -29.67 -18.76 21.01
N PRO A 64 -28.45 -18.65 21.56
CA PRO A 64 -28.28 -18.02 22.86
C PRO A 64 -28.68 -16.55 22.69
N GLU A 65 -29.60 -16.08 23.53
CA GLU A 65 -30.01 -14.69 23.62
C GLU A 65 -28.78 -13.77 23.56
N TYR A 66 -28.65 -13.04 22.45
CA TYR A 66 -27.62 -12.03 22.29
C TYR A 66 -28.00 -10.85 23.17
N ILE A 67 -27.47 -10.83 24.39
CA ILE A 67 -27.38 -9.63 25.19
C ILE A 67 -26.39 -8.72 24.45
N PRO A 68 -26.81 -7.55 23.90
CA PRO A 68 -25.87 -6.65 23.26
C PRO A 68 -24.87 -6.15 24.30
N SER A 69 -23.65 -6.67 24.21
CA SER A 69 -22.55 -6.29 25.09
C SER A 69 -22.07 -4.88 24.71
N PRO A 70 -22.09 -3.91 25.63
CA PRO A 70 -21.75 -2.52 25.33
C PRO A 70 -20.23 -2.33 25.34
N THR A 71 -19.57 -2.71 24.24
CA THR A 71 -18.30 -2.13 23.69
C THR A 71 -17.74 -3.09 22.65
N GLN A 72 -18.23 -3.07 21.41
CA GLN A 72 -17.44 -3.61 20.29
C GLN A 72 -16.43 -2.55 19.89
N THR A 73 -15.18 -2.74 20.28
CA THR A 73 -14.05 -1.96 19.76
C THR A 73 -13.92 -2.22 18.27
N LEU A 74 -14.04 -1.17 17.45
CA LEU A 74 -13.85 -1.26 16.00
C LEU A 74 -12.51 -1.94 15.67
N THR A 75 -12.50 -2.84 14.70
CA THR A 75 -11.28 -3.44 14.14
C THR A 75 -10.39 -2.39 13.46
N ASP A 76 -9.12 -2.72 13.20
CA ASP A 76 -8.21 -1.82 12.49
C ASP A 76 -8.77 -1.41 11.13
N LYS A 77 -9.35 -2.36 10.40
CA LYS A 77 -9.97 -2.13 9.09
C LYS A 77 -11.14 -1.17 9.18
N GLU A 78 -12.05 -1.37 10.14
CA GLU A 78 -13.20 -0.49 10.36
C GLU A 78 -12.78 0.93 10.74
N ARG A 79 -11.77 1.09 11.61
CA ARG A 79 -11.23 2.41 11.96
C ARG A 79 -10.63 3.12 10.75
N PHE A 80 -9.92 2.40 9.89
CA PHE A 80 -9.36 2.98 8.67
C PHE A 80 -10.46 3.35 7.67
N ILE A 81 -11.43 2.47 7.41
CA ILE A 81 -12.59 2.77 6.55
C ILE A 81 -13.35 4.00 7.07
N ALA A 82 -13.62 4.08 8.37
CA ALA A 82 -14.27 5.24 8.98
C ALA A 82 -13.45 6.54 8.76
N ALA A 83 -12.12 6.46 8.84
CA ALA A 83 -11.27 7.60 8.52
C ALA A 83 -11.35 8.00 7.04
N LEU A 84 -11.36 7.03 6.11
CA LEU A 84 -11.47 7.27 4.68
C LEU A 84 -12.79 7.91 4.27
N MET A 85 -13.91 7.56 4.91
CA MET A 85 -15.25 8.05 4.54
C MET A 85 -15.41 9.58 4.69
N ASN A 86 -14.51 10.24 5.43
CA ASN A 86 -14.46 11.70 5.48
C ASN A 86 -13.97 12.34 4.17
N GLN A 87 -13.25 11.59 3.35
CA GLN A 87 -12.58 12.07 2.14
C GLN A 87 -13.09 11.38 0.87
N LEU A 88 -13.32 10.07 0.92
CA LEU A 88 -13.85 9.26 -0.16
C LEU A 88 -15.33 8.98 0.07
N ARG A 89 -16.18 9.53 -0.80
CA ARG A 89 -17.63 9.26 -0.75
C ARG A 89 -17.97 7.79 -0.99
N ASN A 90 -17.21 7.15 -1.89
CA ASN A 90 -17.39 5.76 -2.27
C ASN A 90 -16.08 5.02 -2.04
N ILE A 91 -16.07 4.06 -1.12
CA ILE A 91 -14.97 3.13 -0.98
C ILE A 91 -15.09 2.09 -2.11
N PRO A 92 -14.04 1.85 -2.91
CA PRO A 92 -14.06 0.84 -3.94
C PRO A 92 -14.41 -0.55 -3.41
N GLN A 93 -15.07 -1.36 -4.23
CA GLN A 93 -15.44 -2.74 -3.92
C GLN A 93 -14.21 -3.58 -3.58
N SER A 94 -14.34 -4.49 -2.61
CA SER A 94 -13.28 -5.45 -2.29
C SER A 94 -12.83 -6.21 -3.54
N ASN A 95 -11.52 -6.45 -3.67
CA ASN A 95 -10.87 -7.08 -4.83
C ASN A 95 -10.93 -6.32 -6.18
N SER A 96 -11.56 -5.13 -6.24
CA SER A 96 -11.43 -4.27 -7.41
C SER A 96 -10.00 -3.76 -7.59
N TYR A 97 -9.66 -3.35 -8.81
CA TYR A 97 -8.38 -2.72 -9.11
C TYR A 97 -8.16 -1.46 -8.24
N GLU A 98 -9.19 -0.64 -8.08
CA GLU A 98 -9.18 0.56 -7.27
C GLU A 98 -8.98 0.24 -5.77
N TYR A 99 -9.57 -0.85 -5.25
CA TYR A 99 -9.34 -1.30 -3.87
C TYR A 99 -7.92 -1.80 -3.66
N ILE A 100 -7.36 -2.55 -4.63
CA ILE A 100 -5.96 -3.00 -4.60
C ILE A 100 -5.02 -1.80 -4.51
N LEU A 101 -5.31 -0.74 -5.27
CA LEU A 101 -4.53 0.50 -5.25
C LEU A 101 -4.79 1.34 -4.00
N LEU A 102 -6.02 1.35 -3.47
CA LEU A 102 -6.34 1.98 -2.21
C LEU A 102 -5.57 1.32 -1.05
N ARG A 103 -5.46 -0.01 -1.05
CA ARG A 103 -4.64 -0.72 -0.08
C ARG A 103 -3.16 -0.32 -0.16
N ALA A 104 -2.61 -0.27 -1.38
CA ALA A 104 -1.20 0.03 -1.61
C ALA A 104 -0.82 1.50 -1.37
N TYR A 105 -1.70 2.44 -1.75
CA TYR A 105 -1.38 3.87 -1.83
C TYR A 105 -2.35 4.75 -1.03
N GLY A 106 -3.38 4.21 -0.39
CA GLY A 106 -4.47 4.97 0.21
C GLY A 106 -4.15 5.66 1.54
N ALA A 107 -2.96 5.50 2.09
CA ALA A 107 -2.60 6.08 3.38
C ALA A 107 -2.88 7.60 3.52
N PRO A 108 -2.65 8.46 2.50
CA PRO A 108 -2.95 9.89 2.61
C PRO A 108 -4.43 10.22 2.83
N PHE A 109 -5.35 9.33 2.46
CA PHE A 109 -6.79 9.62 2.51
C PHE A 109 -7.39 9.71 3.91
N VAL A 110 -6.62 9.38 4.95
CA VAL A 110 -7.01 9.60 6.34
C VAL A 110 -6.74 11.03 6.82
N ASN A 111 -6.00 11.83 6.04
CA ASN A 111 -5.61 13.18 6.40
C ASN A 111 -6.84 14.11 6.35
N LEU A 112 -7.16 14.74 7.49
CA LEU A 112 -8.30 15.65 7.65
C LEU A 112 -7.88 17.13 7.68
N GLU A 113 -6.61 17.43 7.43
CA GLU A 113 -6.13 18.81 7.37
C GLU A 113 -6.78 19.54 6.20
N SER A 114 -7.52 20.61 6.49
CA SER A 114 -8.32 21.34 5.49
C SER A 114 -7.51 21.95 4.33
N THR A 115 -6.20 22.16 4.54
CA THR A 115 -5.25 22.66 3.55
C THR A 115 -4.84 21.59 2.55
N ILE A 116 -4.96 20.31 2.91
CA ILE A 116 -4.64 19.17 2.07
C ILE A 116 -5.82 18.89 1.14
N LYS A 117 -5.52 18.81 -0.15
CA LYS A 117 -6.48 18.41 -1.19
C LYS A 117 -6.20 16.96 -1.58
N LEU A 118 -7.16 16.08 -1.32
CA LEU A 118 -7.11 14.69 -1.76
C LEU A 118 -7.94 14.52 -3.04
N PRO A 119 -7.56 13.62 -3.95
CA PRO A 119 -8.38 13.36 -5.13
C PRO A 119 -9.68 12.65 -4.74
N ALA A 120 -10.75 12.82 -5.50
CA ALA A 120 -12.03 12.16 -5.23
C ALA A 120 -12.00 10.63 -5.50
N LYS A 121 -10.94 10.13 -6.15
CA LYS A 121 -10.71 8.72 -6.46
C LYS A 121 -9.23 8.38 -6.41
N VAL A 122 -8.92 7.11 -6.26
CA VAL A 122 -7.54 6.61 -6.08
C VAL A 122 -6.74 6.59 -7.39
N VAL A 123 -7.41 6.60 -8.55
CA VAL A 123 -6.76 6.46 -9.86
C VAL A 123 -7.24 7.54 -10.81
N PHE A 124 -6.32 8.41 -11.25
CA PHE A 124 -6.60 9.30 -12.37
C PHE A 124 -6.59 8.52 -13.68
N SER A 125 -7.55 8.82 -14.56
CA SER A 125 -7.74 8.14 -15.83
C SER A 125 -6.70 8.57 -16.87
N ASN A 126 -6.20 9.80 -16.80
CA ASN A 126 -5.29 10.34 -17.79
C ASN A 126 -4.50 11.58 -17.29
N HIS A 127 -3.70 12.13 -18.21
CA HIS A 127 -2.91 13.33 -17.98
C HIS A 127 -3.75 14.58 -17.68
N GLN A 128 -4.83 14.81 -18.42
CA GLN A 128 -5.69 15.98 -18.24
C GLN A 128 -6.28 16.00 -16.83
N GLU A 129 -6.87 14.90 -16.39
CA GLU A 129 -7.45 14.81 -15.04
C GLU A 129 -6.39 15.02 -13.94
N THR A 130 -5.18 14.47 -14.13
CA THR A 130 -4.08 14.70 -13.21
C THR A 130 -3.70 16.18 -13.15
N GLN A 131 -3.66 16.87 -14.29
CA GLN A 131 -3.36 18.30 -14.35
C GLN A 131 -4.45 19.15 -13.70
N GLU A 132 -5.72 18.84 -13.96
CA GLU A 132 -6.87 19.51 -13.35
C GLU A 132 -6.80 19.43 -11.83
N PHE A 133 -6.57 18.23 -11.28
CA PHE A 133 -6.34 18.05 -9.85
C PHE A 133 -5.10 18.82 -9.36
N GLN A 134 -3.97 18.72 -10.06
CA GLN A 134 -2.74 19.38 -9.64
C GLN A 134 -2.80 20.90 -9.71
N ALA A 135 -3.71 21.47 -10.51
CA ALA A 135 -3.98 22.89 -10.59
C ALA A 135 -4.74 23.41 -9.36
N THR A 136 -5.48 22.55 -8.65
CA THR A 136 -6.16 22.95 -7.40
C THR A 136 -5.25 22.96 -6.17
N LEU A 137 -4.01 22.47 -6.31
CA LEU A 137 -3.09 22.33 -5.18
C LEU A 137 -2.42 23.66 -4.84
N THR A 138 -2.47 24.05 -3.58
CA THR A 138 -1.51 25.02 -3.04
C THR A 138 -0.20 24.29 -2.78
N LYS A 139 0.86 24.68 -3.53
CA LYS A 139 2.16 23.99 -3.49
C LYS A 139 3.19 24.80 -2.71
N GLY A 140 3.94 24.10 -1.86
CA GLY A 140 5.11 24.63 -1.16
C GLY A 140 6.40 24.08 -1.76
N LYS A 141 7.47 24.90 -1.74
CA LYS A 141 8.81 24.48 -2.17
C LYS A 141 9.54 23.77 -1.04
N VAL A 142 10.20 22.66 -1.35
CA VAL A 142 11.10 21.99 -0.41
C VAL A 142 12.45 22.70 -0.38
N THR A 143 12.83 23.18 0.81
CA THR A 143 14.05 23.97 1.05
C THR A 143 15.32 23.19 0.69
N GLY A 144 16.25 23.86 0.02
CA GLY A 144 17.51 23.25 -0.42
C GLY A 144 17.35 22.34 -1.64
N THR A 145 16.29 22.51 -2.42
CA THR A 145 16.08 21.83 -3.71
C THR A 145 15.84 22.87 -4.82
N ASN A 146 16.20 22.51 -6.05
CA ASN A 146 16.04 23.43 -7.16
C ASN A 146 14.58 23.58 -7.59
N ASN A 147 13.79 22.49 -7.63
CA ASN A 147 12.42 22.48 -8.16
C ASN A 147 11.52 21.39 -7.53
N CYS A 148 11.70 21.05 -6.25
CA CYS A 148 10.82 20.08 -5.58
C CYS A 148 9.65 20.81 -4.94
N TYR A 149 8.45 20.44 -5.37
CA TYR A 149 7.20 20.97 -4.85
C TYR A 149 6.32 19.83 -4.34
N LEU A 150 5.61 20.10 -3.26
CA LEU A 150 4.61 19.23 -2.62
C LEU A 150 3.39 20.10 -2.28
N GLN A 151 2.30 19.52 -1.80
CA GLN A 151 1.26 20.34 -1.15
C GLN A 151 1.88 21.12 0.02
N SER A 152 1.46 22.36 0.25
CA SER A 152 2.15 23.28 1.17
C SER A 152 2.36 22.68 2.57
N ALA A 153 1.33 22.10 3.18
CA ALA A 153 1.46 21.48 4.50
C ALA A 153 2.47 20.31 4.52
N ALA A 154 2.50 19.49 3.46
CA ALA A 154 3.51 18.45 3.32
C ALA A 154 4.93 19.05 3.15
N ALA A 155 5.07 20.08 2.30
CA ALA A 155 6.34 20.79 2.12
C ALA A 155 6.87 21.40 3.41
N ASP A 156 6.00 22.06 4.19
CA ASP A 156 6.34 22.69 5.46
C ASP A 156 6.76 21.65 6.50
N ALA A 157 6.01 20.55 6.61
CA ALA A 157 6.35 19.43 7.48
C ALA A 157 7.71 18.81 7.10
N LEU A 158 7.98 18.66 5.80
CA LEU A 158 9.28 18.16 5.33
C LEU A 158 10.40 19.16 5.63
N ASN A 159 10.17 20.46 5.44
CA ASN A 159 11.12 21.52 5.74
C ASN A 159 11.47 21.54 7.23
N LYS A 160 10.48 21.30 8.10
CA LYS A 160 10.69 21.13 9.55
C LYS A 160 11.49 19.86 9.88
N ALA A 161 11.26 18.74 9.19
CA ALA A 161 12.12 17.55 9.35
C ALA A 161 13.57 17.82 8.89
N ARG A 162 13.75 18.60 7.81
CA ARG A 162 15.08 18.96 7.28
C ARG A 162 15.87 19.87 8.21
N SER A 163 15.21 20.69 9.03
CA SER A 163 15.92 21.50 10.04
C SER A 163 16.49 20.65 11.18
N GLN A 164 15.96 19.43 11.39
CA GLN A 164 16.45 18.49 12.41
C GLN A 164 17.59 17.61 11.90
N THR A 165 17.60 17.31 10.59
CA THR A 165 18.59 16.44 9.96
C THR A 165 18.66 16.64 8.45
N ASN A 166 19.87 16.59 7.89
CA ASN A 166 20.07 16.75 6.46
C ASN A 166 19.81 15.43 5.72
N PHE A 167 19.03 15.49 4.65
CA PHE A 167 18.84 14.39 3.71
C PHE A 167 18.67 14.94 2.29
N ARG A 168 18.96 14.11 1.30
CA ARG A 168 18.89 14.47 -0.13
C ARG A 168 17.72 13.75 -0.79
N LEU A 169 17.23 14.33 -1.89
CA LEU A 169 16.35 13.61 -2.81
C LEU A 169 17.07 12.34 -3.33
N LYS A 170 16.32 11.26 -3.56
CA LYS A 170 16.85 9.96 -3.98
C LYS A 170 17.72 10.04 -5.24
N SER A 171 17.20 10.69 -6.28
CA SER A 171 17.88 10.86 -7.57
C SER A 171 18.48 12.25 -7.76
N GLY A 172 18.11 13.21 -6.90
CA GLY A 172 18.42 14.63 -7.10
C GLY A 172 17.51 15.31 -8.13
N ASN A 173 16.65 14.56 -8.82
CA ASN A 173 15.71 15.09 -9.79
C ASN A 173 14.33 15.29 -9.17
N ALA A 174 13.97 16.54 -8.95
CA ALA A 174 12.68 16.89 -8.36
C ALA A 174 11.46 16.41 -9.17
N LYS A 175 11.58 16.29 -10.51
CA LYS A 175 10.48 15.81 -11.36
C LYS A 175 10.15 14.33 -11.13
N SER A 176 11.11 13.54 -10.62
CA SER A 176 10.86 12.13 -10.26
C SER A 176 10.54 11.96 -8.79
N ASP A 177 11.23 12.73 -7.94
CA ASP A 177 11.28 12.48 -6.51
C ASP A 177 10.19 13.22 -5.72
N CYS A 178 9.50 14.19 -6.32
CA CYS A 178 8.49 15.03 -5.64
C CYS A 178 7.14 14.96 -6.38
N THR A 179 6.34 16.04 -6.37
CA THR A 179 5.13 16.08 -7.22
C THR A 179 5.52 15.86 -8.68
N ARG A 180 4.95 14.83 -9.31
CA ARG A 180 5.22 14.48 -10.72
C ARG A 180 3.94 14.38 -11.51
N ASP A 181 4.04 14.41 -12.83
CA ASP A 181 2.91 14.31 -13.74
C ASP A 181 2.58 12.85 -14.10
N PHE A 182 1.43 12.69 -14.77
CA PHE A 182 0.96 11.40 -15.26
C PHE A 182 1.94 10.75 -16.23
N ALA A 183 2.52 11.52 -17.14
CA ALA A 183 3.42 11.03 -18.18
C ALA A 183 4.71 10.43 -17.58
N THR A 184 5.27 11.07 -16.57
CA THR A 184 6.44 10.61 -15.81
C THR A 184 6.11 9.31 -15.08
N THR A 185 4.95 9.24 -14.43
CA THR A 185 4.49 8.01 -13.78
C THR A 185 4.32 6.87 -14.80
N ALA A 186 3.71 7.14 -15.96
CA ALA A 186 3.55 6.16 -17.03
C ALA A 186 4.89 5.70 -17.63
N LYS A 187 5.87 6.62 -17.77
CA LYS A 187 7.23 6.30 -18.20
C LYS A 187 7.92 5.36 -17.21
N PHE A 188 7.78 5.59 -15.91
CA PHE A 188 8.31 4.69 -14.89
C PHE A 188 7.61 3.34 -14.92
N TRP A 189 6.28 3.32 -15.00
CA TRP A 189 5.54 2.06 -15.15
C TRP A 189 6.09 1.23 -16.32
N LYS A 190 6.21 1.83 -17.51
CA LYS A 190 6.76 1.18 -18.71
C LYS A 190 8.21 0.71 -18.55
N LYS A 191 9.01 1.37 -17.70
CA LYS A 191 10.40 0.97 -17.43
C LYS A 191 10.50 -0.36 -16.69
N TYR A 192 9.58 -0.63 -15.77
CA TYR A 192 9.64 -1.80 -14.89
C TYR A 192 8.62 -2.89 -15.25
N THR A 193 7.67 -2.60 -16.12
CA THR A 193 6.50 -3.46 -16.36
C THR A 193 6.06 -3.46 -17.82
N ASN A 194 5.04 -4.28 -18.12
CA ASN A 194 4.36 -4.33 -19.41
C ASN A 194 2.83 -4.45 -19.21
N SER A 195 2.07 -4.55 -20.31
CA SER A 195 0.60 -4.68 -20.27
C SER A 195 0.13 -5.89 -19.47
N ARG A 196 0.81 -7.04 -19.61
CA ARG A 196 0.47 -8.26 -18.86
C ARG A 196 0.60 -8.05 -17.35
N THR A 197 1.62 -7.33 -16.89
CA THR A 197 1.76 -6.98 -15.48
C THR A 197 0.57 -6.14 -15.00
N LEU A 198 0.13 -5.15 -15.78
CA LEU A 198 -1.03 -4.32 -15.43
C LEU A 198 -2.31 -5.15 -15.33
N ASP A 199 -2.52 -6.10 -16.25
CA ASP A 199 -3.69 -6.97 -16.21
C ASP A 199 -3.66 -7.92 -15.01
N LEU A 200 -2.48 -8.42 -14.62
CA LEU A 200 -2.32 -9.22 -13.39
C LEU A 200 -2.60 -8.38 -12.13
N VAL A 201 -2.16 -7.11 -12.09
CA VAL A 201 -2.49 -6.19 -10.99
C VAL A 201 -3.99 -5.93 -10.93
N ARG A 202 -4.65 -5.68 -12.06
CA ARG A 202 -6.11 -5.49 -12.13
C ARG A 202 -6.89 -6.70 -11.61
N GLN A 203 -6.33 -7.90 -11.79
CA GLN A 203 -6.90 -9.15 -11.30
C GLN A 203 -6.49 -9.48 -9.85
N GLY A 204 -5.67 -8.64 -9.20
CA GLY A 204 -5.13 -8.93 -7.86
C GLY A 204 -4.10 -10.07 -7.81
N LYS A 205 -3.63 -10.57 -8.96
CA LYS A 205 -2.70 -11.70 -9.07
C LYS A 205 -1.23 -11.30 -8.96
N GLU A 206 -0.94 -10.00 -9.02
CA GLU A 206 0.39 -9.43 -8.83
C GLU A 206 0.24 -8.12 -8.05
N THR A 207 0.88 -8.04 -6.88
CA THR A 207 0.81 -6.85 -6.01
C THR A 207 2.19 -6.40 -5.53
N ARG A 208 3.22 -7.25 -5.65
CA ARG A 208 4.59 -6.92 -5.24
C ARG A 208 5.17 -5.82 -6.12
N ILE A 209 4.81 -5.78 -7.41
CA ILE A 209 5.24 -4.71 -8.31
C ILE A 209 4.82 -3.31 -7.82
N LEU A 210 3.74 -3.21 -7.04
CA LEU A 210 3.25 -1.95 -6.48
C LEU A 210 4.23 -1.34 -5.45
N GLY A 211 5.10 -2.16 -4.85
CA GLY A 211 6.21 -1.71 -4.02
C GLY A 211 7.46 -1.25 -4.78
N ILE A 212 7.42 -1.30 -6.12
CA ILE A 212 8.53 -0.89 -7.00
C ILE A 212 8.10 0.29 -7.86
N VAL A 213 6.89 0.24 -8.42
CA VAL A 213 6.35 1.30 -9.26
C VAL A 213 4.82 1.31 -9.21
N ALA A 214 4.24 2.51 -9.10
CA ALA A 214 2.81 2.70 -9.18
C ALA A 214 2.31 2.69 -10.63
N PRO A 215 1.14 2.08 -10.92
CA PRO A 215 0.48 2.23 -12.21
C PRO A 215 0.22 3.70 -12.56
N PRO A 216 0.10 4.02 -13.87
CA PRO A 216 -0.31 5.36 -14.29
C PRO A 216 -1.59 5.79 -13.58
N GLY A 217 -1.60 6.99 -13.02
CA GLY A 217 -2.77 7.55 -12.32
C GLY A 217 -2.89 7.21 -10.83
N ALA A 218 -2.16 6.22 -10.32
CA ALA A 218 -2.32 5.72 -8.94
C ALA A 218 -1.22 6.16 -7.96
N SER A 219 -0.22 6.92 -8.42
CA SER A 219 0.94 7.27 -7.61
C SER A 219 0.65 8.42 -6.63
N GLN A 220 1.06 8.27 -5.38
CA GLN A 220 0.98 9.34 -4.36
C GLN A 220 1.78 10.60 -4.75
N HIS A 221 2.79 10.48 -5.63
CA HIS A 221 3.50 11.65 -6.19
C HIS A 221 2.59 12.52 -7.07
N LEU A 222 1.55 11.96 -7.71
CA LEU A 222 0.58 12.75 -8.44
C LEU A 222 -0.21 13.66 -7.50
N TRP A 223 -0.36 13.25 -6.24
CA TRP A 223 -1.10 13.99 -5.22
C TRP A 223 -0.26 15.06 -4.53
N GLY A 224 1.05 15.11 -4.78
CA GLY A 224 1.97 16.00 -4.08
C GLY A 224 2.11 15.69 -2.59
N LEU A 225 1.84 14.44 -2.20
CA LEU A 225 1.92 13.94 -0.82
C LEU A 225 2.98 12.85 -0.66
N ALA A 226 3.83 12.66 -1.66
CA ALA A 226 4.93 11.72 -1.60
C ALA A 226 6.27 12.35 -2.00
N ILE A 227 7.33 11.82 -1.42
CA ILE A 227 8.70 12.19 -1.72
C ILE A 227 9.65 10.99 -1.67
N ASP A 228 10.55 10.91 -2.64
CA ASP A 228 11.62 9.91 -2.68
C ASP A 228 12.92 10.51 -2.12
N LEU A 229 13.42 9.91 -1.03
CA LEU A 229 14.62 10.36 -0.33
C LEU A 229 15.76 9.34 -0.43
N GLY A 230 16.99 9.85 -0.37
CA GLY A 230 18.22 9.05 -0.32
C GLY A 230 18.49 8.44 1.06
N VAL A 231 19.78 8.14 1.31
CA VAL A 231 20.31 7.37 2.47
C VAL A 231 19.47 7.49 3.73
N ILE A 232 18.97 6.34 4.17
CA ILE A 232 18.04 6.17 5.27
C ILE A 232 18.82 5.88 6.54
N ASN A 233 18.65 6.72 7.56
CA ASN A 233 19.18 6.46 8.90
C ASN A 233 18.11 6.72 9.98
N GLN A 234 18.43 6.33 11.21
CA GLN A 234 17.51 6.46 12.33
C GLN A 234 17.12 7.91 12.62
N LYS A 235 18.07 8.85 12.56
CA LYS A 235 17.82 10.28 12.82
C LYS A 235 16.86 10.88 11.77
N GLN A 236 17.07 10.57 10.49
CA GLN A 236 16.16 10.94 9.42
C GLN A 236 14.78 10.34 9.61
N THR A 237 14.70 9.05 9.94
CA THR A 237 13.43 8.36 10.15
C THR A 237 12.65 8.97 11.31
N GLN A 238 13.32 9.29 12.42
CA GLN A 238 12.72 9.99 13.56
C GLN A 238 12.21 11.37 13.18
N ALA A 239 13.03 12.17 12.49
CA ALA A 239 12.64 13.51 12.04
C ALA A 239 11.43 13.49 11.11
N LEU A 240 11.39 12.55 10.16
CA LEU A 240 10.26 12.40 9.24
C LEU A 240 8.99 11.95 9.98
N ASN A 241 9.08 10.91 10.80
CA ASN A 241 7.94 10.39 11.55
C ASN A 241 7.34 11.42 12.52
N GLN A 242 8.17 12.23 13.19
CA GLN A 242 7.72 13.32 14.06
C GLN A 242 6.97 14.44 13.32
N ASN A 243 7.20 14.55 12.01
CA ASN A 243 6.57 15.52 11.14
C ASN A 243 5.57 14.86 10.17
N GLY A 244 5.00 13.71 10.53
CA GLY A 244 3.90 13.09 9.81
C GLY A 244 4.25 12.42 8.48
N TRP A 245 5.54 12.18 8.22
CA TRP A 245 6.03 11.45 7.05
C TRP A 245 6.34 10.00 7.39
N TYR A 246 5.77 9.07 6.62
CA TYR A 246 5.90 7.64 6.87
C TYR A 246 6.14 6.85 5.58
N ARG A 247 6.74 5.67 5.70
CA ARG A 247 6.73 4.68 4.63
C ARG A 247 5.41 3.93 4.66
N THR A 248 4.56 4.17 3.66
CA THR A 248 3.24 3.54 3.60
C THR A 248 3.10 2.55 2.46
N VAL A 249 4.05 2.55 1.52
CA VAL A 249 4.14 1.62 0.41
C VAL A 249 5.15 0.54 0.75
N GLU A 250 4.68 -0.69 0.90
CA GLU A 250 5.52 -1.83 1.26
C GLU A 250 6.64 -2.04 0.23
N TYR A 251 7.86 -2.36 0.69
CA TYR A 251 9.07 -2.56 -0.12
C TYR A 251 9.67 -1.33 -0.83
N ASP A 252 8.99 -0.18 -0.83
CA ASP A 252 9.52 1.06 -1.42
C ASP A 252 10.30 1.89 -0.37
N ALA A 253 11.49 1.40 0.00
CA ALA A 253 12.33 1.99 1.04
C ALA A 253 12.59 3.52 0.90
N PRO A 254 12.89 4.07 -0.29
CA PRO A 254 13.13 5.51 -0.44
C PRO A 254 11.86 6.35 -0.41
N HIS A 255 10.68 5.74 -0.56
CA HIS A 255 9.41 6.45 -0.69
C HIS A 255 8.80 6.82 0.66
N TRP A 256 8.49 8.10 0.82
CA TRP A 256 7.84 8.64 2.00
C TRP A 256 6.53 9.31 1.62
N THR A 257 5.52 9.10 2.46
CA THR A 257 4.16 9.58 2.29
C THR A 257 3.82 10.51 3.44
N TYR A 258 3.28 11.69 3.14
CA TYR A 258 2.76 12.59 4.15
C TYR A 258 1.36 12.14 4.57
N VAL A 259 1.22 11.71 5.81
CA VAL A 259 -0.05 11.31 6.42
C VAL A 259 -0.59 12.42 7.34
N GLY A 260 0.29 13.27 7.86
CA GLY A 260 -0.08 14.49 8.60
C GLY A 260 -0.40 14.32 10.08
N TYR A 261 -0.36 13.08 10.60
CA TYR A 261 -0.54 12.80 12.03
C TYR A 261 0.76 12.39 12.69
N PRO A 262 0.89 12.54 14.02
CA PRO A 262 2.03 12.00 14.75
C PRO A 262 1.93 10.46 14.90
N PRO A 263 3.04 9.75 15.16
CA PRO A 263 3.09 8.29 15.07
C PRO A 263 2.10 7.56 15.99
N GLU A 264 1.83 8.12 17.16
CA GLU A 264 0.89 7.61 18.17
C GLU A 264 -0.57 7.63 17.70
N LYS A 265 -0.90 8.47 16.71
CA LYS A 265 -2.26 8.54 16.16
C LYS A 265 -2.52 7.45 15.13
N LEU A 266 -1.49 6.96 14.44
CA LEU A 266 -1.64 6.00 13.33
C LEU A 266 -2.39 4.71 13.73
N PRO A 267 -2.13 4.05 14.87
CA PRO A 267 -2.91 2.88 15.29
C PRO A 267 -4.40 3.18 15.51
N SER A 268 -4.74 4.39 16.01
CA SER A 268 -6.14 4.79 16.19
C SER A 268 -6.88 4.95 14.86
N LEU A 269 -6.15 5.21 13.77
CA LEU A 269 -6.65 5.26 12.40
C LEU A 269 -6.59 3.89 11.70
N GLY A 270 -6.17 2.83 12.39
CA GLY A 270 -6.12 1.47 11.85
C GLY A 270 -4.82 1.09 11.15
N PHE A 271 -3.81 1.96 11.08
CA PHE A 271 -2.53 1.58 10.47
C PHE A 271 -1.81 0.50 11.27
N LYS A 272 -1.17 -0.42 10.54
CA LYS A 272 -0.35 -1.49 11.11
C LYS A 272 1.13 -1.22 10.87
N LYS A 273 1.92 -1.32 11.93
CA LYS A 273 3.39 -1.25 11.83
C LYS A 273 3.93 -2.61 11.37
N LYS A 274 4.76 -2.62 10.32
CA LYS A 274 5.43 -3.83 9.82
C LYS A 274 6.93 -3.59 9.63
N LEU A 275 7.77 -4.52 10.09
CA LEU A 275 9.22 -4.46 9.93
C LEU A 275 9.64 -5.40 8.79
N ILE A 276 10.30 -4.86 7.76
CA ILE A 276 10.73 -5.62 6.59
C ILE A 276 12.16 -5.20 6.26
N GLY A 277 13.11 -6.14 6.31
CA GLY A 277 14.52 -5.85 6.02
C GLY A 277 15.10 -4.73 6.90
N GLY A 278 14.67 -4.65 8.17
CA GLY A 278 15.08 -3.58 9.10
C GLY A 278 14.39 -2.22 8.89
N ILE A 279 13.48 -2.11 7.91
CA ILE A 279 12.74 -0.89 7.62
C ILE A 279 11.32 -1.01 8.18
N THR A 280 10.91 -0.01 8.94
CA THR A 280 9.54 0.10 9.46
C THR A 280 8.62 0.75 8.43
N TYR A 281 7.51 0.09 8.14
CA TYR A 281 6.40 0.57 7.32
C TYR A 281 5.13 0.73 8.17
N TRP A 282 4.29 1.69 7.81
CA TRP A 282 2.96 1.91 8.36
C TRP A 282 1.94 1.64 7.27
N LEU A 283 1.45 0.41 7.24
CA LEU A 283 0.59 -0.09 6.17
C LEU A 283 -0.88 0.13 6.52
N THR A 284 -1.69 0.33 5.48
CA THR A 284 -3.15 0.32 5.63
C THR A 284 -3.62 -1.08 6.05
N PRO A 285 -4.74 -1.21 6.79
CA PRO A 285 -5.29 -2.50 7.20
C PRO A 285 -6.21 -3.13 6.13
N LEU A 286 -6.19 -2.63 4.90
CA LEU A 286 -7.04 -3.08 3.79
C LEU A 286 -6.52 -4.33 3.09
#